data_AF-A0A819JSQ7-F1
#
_entry.id   AF-A0A819JSQ7-F1
#
_cell.length_a   1.000
_cell.length_b   1.000
_cell.length_c   1.000
_cell.angle_alpha   90.00
_cell.angle_beta   90.00
_cell.angle_gamma   90.00
#
_symmetry.space_group_name_H-M   'P 1'
#
loop_
_entity.id
_entity.type
_entity.pdbx_description
1 polymer ?
#
loop_
_entity_poly.entity_id
_entity_poly.type
_entity_poly.pdbx_seq_one_letter_code
_entity_poly.pdbx_strand_id
1 'polypeptide(L)' 'DELEYKRIRQVAEIDIWPDSGFVKKLQRRKDGCFYYFDKLRECPDKEINKCKIYSY' A
#
# COMPACT_ATOMS: atom_id res chain seq x y z
N ASP A 1 3.72 3.33 -5.68
CA ASP A 1 3.80 4.18 -4.46
C ASP A 1 2.45 4.88 -4.25
N GLU A 2 2.33 5.71 -3.21
CA GLU A 2 1.10 6.46 -2.89
C GLU A 2 0.64 7.37 -4.06
N LEU A 3 1.57 8.12 -4.67
CA LEU A 3 1.25 9.09 -5.72
C LEU A 3 0.63 8.40 -6.93
N GLU A 4 1.23 7.30 -7.37
CA GLU A 4 0.71 6.51 -8.49
C GLU A 4 -0.67 5.91 -8.16
N TYR A 5 -0.86 5.42 -6.93
CA TYR A 5 -2.15 4.87 -6.51
C TYR A 5 -3.26 5.92 -6.50
N LYS A 6 -3.01 7.10 -5.92
CA LYS A 6 -3.97 8.24 -5.89
C LYS A 6 -4.36 8.66 -7.30
N ARG A 7 -3.39 8.77 -8.23
CA ARG A 7 -3.66 9.14 -9.63
C ARG A 7 -4.56 8.13 -10.34
N ILE A 8 -4.28 6.83 -10.18
CA ILE A 8 -4.99 5.78 -10.93
C ILE A 8 -6.39 5.55 -10.37
N ARG A 9 -6.55 5.65 -9.04
CA ARG A 9 -7.84 5.43 -8.38
C ARG A 9 -8.67 6.68 -8.18
N GLN A 10 -8.10 7.85 -8.48
CA GLN A 10 -8.74 9.15 -8.28
C GLN A 10 -9.27 9.31 -6.84
N VAL A 11 -8.51 8.81 -5.86
CA VAL A 11 -8.83 8.94 -4.43
C VAL A 11 -7.91 9.98 -3.81
N ALA A 12 -8.49 10.84 -2.95
CA ALA A 12 -7.73 11.83 -2.19
C ALA A 12 -6.97 11.19 -1.02
N GLU A 13 -7.58 10.20 -0.36
CA GLU A 13 -7.07 9.60 0.88
C GLU A 13 -6.96 8.07 0.74
N ILE A 14 -6.01 7.50 1.50
CA ILE A 14 -5.76 6.06 1.58
C ILE A 14 -6.14 5.60 2.97
N ASP A 15 -6.74 4.40 3.06
CA ASP A 15 -7.10 3.79 4.33
C ASP A 15 -5.83 3.26 5.02
N ILE A 16 -5.49 3.85 6.16
CA ILE A 16 -4.33 3.53 6.98
C ILE A 16 -4.75 3.14 8.40
N TRP A 17 -3.95 2.30 9.05
CA TRP A 17 -4.10 2.02 10.46
C TRP A 17 -3.64 3.24 11.29
N PRO A 18 -4.47 3.76 12.22
CA PRO A 18 -4.14 4.98 12.94
C PRO A 18 -2.95 4.83 13.91
N ASP A 19 -2.66 3.61 14.35
CA ASP A 19 -1.62 3.33 15.35
C ASP A 19 -0.23 3.17 14.72
N SER A 20 -0.12 2.39 13.65
CA SER A 20 1.16 2.08 12.97
C SER A 20 1.43 2.94 11.74
N GLY A 21 0.41 3.60 11.18
CA GLY A 21 0.50 4.30 9.91
C GLY A 21 0.64 3.38 8.69
N PHE A 22 0.52 2.05 8.87
CA PHE A 22 0.57 1.12 7.74
C PHE A 22 -0.72 1.18 6.93
N VAL A 23 -0.59 0.92 5.63
CA VAL A 23 -1.73 0.83 4.71
C VAL A 23 -2.63 -0.31 5.17
N LYS A 24 -3.95 -0.08 5.25
CA LYS A 24 -4.92 -1.10 5.66
C LYS A 24 -5.52 -1.83 4.47
N LYS A 25 -5.83 -1.10 3.40
CA LYS A 25 -6.53 -1.65 2.23
C LYS A 25 -6.18 -0.93 0.95
N LEU A 26 -5.91 -1.68 -0.12
CA LEU A 26 -5.72 -1.15 -1.48
C LEU A 26 -6.53 -1.92 -2.52
N GLN A 27 -7.03 -1.22 -3.52
CA GLN A 27 -7.77 -1.82 -4.62
C GLN A 27 -6.84 -2.13 -5.80
N ARG A 28 -6.83 -3.39 -6.26
CA ARG A 28 -6.01 -3.89 -7.38
C ARG A 28 -6.49 -3.39 -8.74
N ARG A 29 -5.58 -2.83 -9.55
CA ARG A 29 -5.91 -2.12 -10.81
C ARG A 29 -6.81 -2.89 -11.77
N LYS A 30 -6.59 -4.20 -11.89
CA LYS A 30 -7.13 -5.02 -12.98
C LYS A 30 -8.57 -5.47 -12.76
N ASP A 31 -8.89 -5.93 -11.55
CA ASP A 31 -10.14 -6.67 -11.28
C ASP A 31 -11.04 -5.98 -10.25
N GLY A 32 -10.63 -4.83 -9.70
CA GLY A 32 -11.38 -4.12 -8.67
C GLY A 32 -11.36 -4.80 -7.29
N CYS A 33 -10.73 -5.98 -7.16
CA CYS A 33 -10.53 -6.68 -5.89
C CYS A 33 -9.68 -5.87 -4.90
N PHE A 34 -9.90 -6.10 -3.61
CA PHE A 34 -9.18 -5.45 -2.53
C PHE A 34 -8.13 -6.37 -1.91
N TYR A 35 -6.93 -5.83 -1.68
CA TYR A 35 -5.97 -6.38 -0.74
C TYR A 35 -6.15 -5.72 0.61
N TYR A 36 -6.10 -6.54 1.66
CA TYR A 36 -6.08 -6.11 3.04
C TYR A 36 -4.72 -6.44 3.62
N PHE A 37 -4.24 -5.55 4.48
CA PHE A 37 -2.93 -5.61 5.10
C PHE A 37 -3.09 -5.50 6.62
N ASP A 38 -2.19 -6.16 7.33
CA ASP A 38 -2.21 -6.20 8.79
C ASP A 38 -1.80 -4.84 9.39
N LYS A 39 -2.18 -4.62 10.65
CA LYS A 39 -1.78 -3.44 11.40
C LYS A 39 -0.32 -3.52 11.87
N LEU A 40 0.25 -4.72 11.94
CA LEU A 40 1.65 -4.97 12.28
C LEU A 40 2.51 -5.15 11.02
N ARG A 41 3.84 -5.20 11.20
CA ARG A 41 4.79 -5.37 10.10
C ARG A 41 4.61 -6.72 9.41
N GLU A 42 4.08 -6.71 8.19
CA GLU A 42 3.93 -7.93 7.37
C GLU A 42 5.19 -8.28 6.56
N CYS A 43 6.04 -7.30 6.22
CA CYS A 43 7.22 -7.53 5.38
C CYS A 43 8.39 -8.06 6.22
N PRO A 44 8.78 -9.35 6.09
CA PRO A 44 9.91 -9.90 6.82
C PRO A 44 11.24 -9.41 6.25
N ASP A 45 12.30 -9.41 7.05
CA ASP A 45 13.61 -8.86 6.66
C ASP A 45 14.17 -9.50 5.37
N LYS A 46 13.92 -10.80 5.18
CA LYS A 46 14.30 -11.55 3.97
C LYS A 46 13.65 -11.05 2.68
N GLU A 47 12.56 -10.29 2.75
CA GLU A 47 11.82 -9.80 1.59
C GLU A 47 12.03 -8.31 1.30
N ILE A 48 12.74 -7.59 2.18
CA ILE A 48 13.05 -6.16 2.00
C ILE A 48 13.75 -5.93 0.66
N ASN A 49 14.69 -6.79 0.27
CA ASN A 49 15.45 -6.64 -0.97
C ASN A 49 14.58 -6.76 -2.24
N LYS A 50 13.35 -7.27 -2.14
CA LYS A 50 12.40 -7.33 -3.26
C LYS A 50 11.63 -6.01 -3.44
N CYS A 51 11.57 -5.17 -2.41
CA CYS A 51 10.89 -3.89 -2.45
C CYS A 51 11.71 -2.87 -3.24
N LYS A 52 11.09 -2.27 -4.27
CA LYS A 52 11.69 -1.22 -5.08
C LYS A 52 11.48 0.14 -4.44
N ILE A 53 12.55 0.91 -4.31
CA ILE A 53 12.50 2.31 -3.89
C ILE A 53 12.55 3.17 -5.15
N TYR A 54 11.60 4.09 -5.28
CA TYR A 54 11.53 5.04 -6.39
C TYR A 54 11.91 6.42 -5.87
N SER A 55 12.76 7.13 -6.61
CA SER A 55 13.10 8.53 -6.36
C SER A 55 12.37 9.39 -7.38
N TYR A 56 11.75 10.46 -6.89
CA TYR A 56 11.00 11.43 -7.68
C TYR A 56 11.58 12.83 -7.51
#